data_AF-A0A0F9DNZ3-F1
#
_entry.id   AF-A0A0F9DNZ3-F1
#
_cell.length_a   1.000
_cell.length_b   1.000
_cell.length_c   1.000
_cell.angle_alpha   90.00
_cell.angle_beta   90.00
_cell.angle_gamma   90.00
#
_symmetry.space_group_name_H-M   'P 1'
#
loop_
_entity.id
_entity.type
_entity.pdbx_description
1 polymer ?
#
loop_
_entity_poly.entity_id
_entity_poly.type
_entity_poly.pdbx_seq_one_letter_code
_entity_poly.pdbx_strand_id
1 'polypeptide(L)'
;MNTAKNGKFDLAGTMTGRERLIKTLNFVKTDRVPVDMGGTLCSGAHVSIIAKLRQAVGLDRPGDPVKVIEPYQMLGEVAVDLRDALGLDVVYLPGLKNFFGFANTDWKPWKTFDGTDVLVPGMFNT
;
A
#
# COMPACT_ATOMS: atom_id res chain seq x y z
N MET A 1 -22.32 -16.38 -36.07
CA MET A 1 -21.21 -15.55 -36.58
C MET A 1 -21.16 -14.31 -35.71
N ASN A 2 -20.38 -14.31 -34.63
CA ASN A 2 -18.92 -14.05 -34.58
C ASN A 2 -18.63 -12.68 -35.23
N THR A 3 -18.17 -11.64 -34.53
CA THR A 3 -17.11 -11.63 -33.52
C THR A 3 -17.31 -10.51 -32.50
N ALA A 4 -17.17 -10.86 -31.21
CA ALA A 4 -16.85 -9.93 -30.15
C ALA A 4 -15.55 -9.19 -30.51
N LYS A 5 -15.60 -7.85 -30.55
CA LYS A 5 -14.38 -7.03 -30.57
C LYS A 5 -13.82 -7.07 -29.16
N ASN A 6 -12.83 -7.94 -28.98
CA ASN A 6 -11.90 -7.90 -27.86
C ASN A 6 -11.32 -6.49 -27.75
N GLY A 7 -11.86 -5.69 -26.83
CA GLY A 7 -11.26 -4.45 -26.38
C GLY A 7 -10.00 -4.78 -25.60
N LYS A 8 -8.91 -5.09 -26.30
CA LYS A 8 -7.57 -4.96 -25.75
C LYS A 8 -7.38 -3.46 -25.47
N PHE A 9 -7.35 -3.08 -24.20
CA PHE A 9 -6.84 -1.76 -23.83
C PHE A 9 -5.38 -1.70 -24.29
N ASP A 10 -5.13 -0.80 -25.23
CA ASP A 10 -3.81 -0.56 -25.78
C ASP A 10 -2.97 0.12 -24.70
N LEU A 11 -2.13 -0.63 -23.99
CA LEU A 11 -1.27 -0.15 -22.90
C LEU A 11 -0.05 0.67 -23.39
N ALA A 12 0.04 0.94 -24.70
CA ALA A 12 1.17 1.62 -25.33
C ALA A 12 1.21 3.16 -25.09
N GLY A 13 0.30 3.74 -24.29
CA GLY A 13 0.14 5.20 -24.17
C GLY A 13 0.23 5.80 -22.76
N THR A 14 0.29 5.01 -21.69
CA THR A 14 0.26 5.51 -20.31
C THR A 14 1.60 5.33 -19.61
N MET A 15 2.13 6.42 -19.06
CA MET A 15 3.42 6.44 -18.37
C MET A 15 3.39 5.51 -17.14
N THR A 16 4.41 4.71 -16.91
CA THR A 16 4.55 3.92 -15.68
C THR A 16 4.80 4.84 -14.48
N GLY A 17 4.53 4.37 -13.25
CA GLY A 17 4.85 5.14 -12.04
C GLY A 17 6.34 5.52 -11.94
N ARG A 18 7.23 4.61 -12.35
CA ARG A 18 8.67 4.86 -12.41
C ARG A 18 9.02 5.98 -13.40
N GLU A 19 8.50 5.92 -14.62
CA GLU A 19 8.74 6.96 -15.64
C GLU A 19 8.16 8.30 -15.21
N ARG A 20 6.99 8.30 -14.57
CA ARG A 20 6.32 9.49 -14.04
C ARG A 20 7.18 10.16 -12.97
N LEU A 21 7.63 9.40 -11.98
CA LEU A 21 8.50 9.91 -10.92
C LEU A 21 9.81 10.48 -11.48
N ILE A 22 10.49 9.74 -12.36
CA ILE A 22 11.76 10.19 -12.96
C ILE A 22 11.55 11.48 -13.76
N LYS A 23 10.50 11.58 -14.57
CA LYS A 23 10.22 12.79 -15.35
C LYS A 23 9.88 13.97 -14.45
N THR A 24 9.06 13.78 -13.42
CA THR A 24 8.74 14.84 -12.45
C THR A 24 9.99 15.36 -11.74
N LEU A 25 10.89 14.48 -11.29
CA LEU A 25 12.16 14.89 -10.66
C LEU A 25 13.10 15.66 -11.61
N ASN A 26 12.94 15.47 -12.93
CA ASN A 26 13.67 16.20 -13.95
C ASN A 26 12.88 17.39 -14.53
N PHE A 27 11.81 17.84 -13.85
CA PHE A 27 10.97 18.95 -14.28
C PHE A 27 10.35 18.77 -15.69
N VAL A 28 10.15 17.52 -16.11
CA VAL A 28 9.52 17.16 -17.39
C VAL A 28 8.03 16.92 -17.16
N LYS A 29 7.18 17.46 -18.05
CA LYS A 29 5.72 17.27 -17.99
C LYS A 29 5.33 15.78 -18.04
N THR A 30 4.45 15.39 -17.14
CA THR A 30 3.87 14.04 -17.04
C THR A 30 2.39 14.03 -17.40
N ASP A 31 1.82 12.83 -17.52
CA ASP A 31 0.40 12.60 -17.76
C ASP A 31 -0.49 12.94 -16.54
N ARG A 32 0.05 12.77 -15.32
CA ARG A 32 -0.52 13.25 -14.05
C ARG A 32 0.57 13.48 -13.00
N VAL A 33 0.21 14.07 -11.87
CA VAL A 33 1.10 14.20 -10.70
C VAL A 33 1.40 12.81 -10.13
N PRO A 34 2.68 12.45 -9.88
CA PRO A 34 3.02 11.22 -9.18
C PRO A 34 2.60 11.29 -7.71
N VAL A 35 2.08 10.19 -7.16
CA VAL A 35 1.59 10.11 -5.79
C VAL A 35 2.33 9.00 -5.04
N ASP A 36 2.85 9.34 -3.87
CA ASP A 36 3.41 8.40 -2.90
C ASP A 36 2.49 8.33 -1.67
N MET A 37 2.13 7.11 -1.28
CA MET A 37 1.59 6.79 0.03
C MET A 37 2.10 5.41 0.43
N GLY A 38 2.89 5.35 1.49
CA GLY A 38 3.51 4.12 1.98
C GLY A 38 4.77 3.68 1.25
N GLY A 39 5.33 4.48 0.33
CA GLY A 39 6.64 4.20 -0.27
C GLY A 39 7.81 4.33 0.72
N THR A 40 7.60 5.03 1.83
CA THR A 40 8.52 5.14 2.97
C THR A 40 7.76 5.07 4.29
N LEU A 41 8.48 4.92 5.40
CA LEU A 41 7.91 5.01 6.75
C LEU A 41 7.40 6.43 7.10
N CYS A 42 7.81 7.45 6.33
CA CYS A 42 7.34 8.83 6.51
C CYS A 42 6.09 9.15 5.69
N SER A 43 5.82 8.40 4.61
CA SER A 43 4.67 8.60 3.72
C SER A 43 3.56 7.58 3.94
N GLY A 44 3.69 6.69 4.94
CA GLY A 44 2.66 5.75 5.34
C GLY A 44 1.50 6.39 6.10
N ALA A 45 0.52 5.56 6.47
CA ALA A 45 -0.58 5.96 7.33
C ALA A 45 -0.82 4.92 8.44
N HIS A 46 -1.41 5.38 9.53
CA HIS A 46 -1.80 4.51 10.64
C HIS A 46 -2.69 3.36 10.14
N VAL A 47 -2.52 2.17 10.71
CA VAL A 47 -3.17 0.93 10.25
C VAL A 47 -4.69 1.01 10.21
N SER A 48 -5.32 1.75 11.14
CA SER A 48 -6.78 1.93 11.12
C SER A 48 -7.28 2.82 9.97
N ILE A 49 -6.45 3.73 9.47
CA ILE A 49 -6.74 4.50 8.25
C ILE A 49 -6.61 3.61 7.03
N ILE A 50 -5.57 2.77 6.96
CA ILE A 50 -5.40 1.80 5.88
C ILE A 50 -6.58 0.84 5.81
N ALA A 51 -7.04 0.31 6.95
CA ALA A 51 -8.22 -0.57 7.02
C ALA A 51 -9.48 0.11 6.46
N LYS A 52 -9.74 1.36 6.86
CA LYS A 52 -10.87 2.16 6.32
C LYS A 52 -10.73 2.43 4.84
N LEU A 53 -9.52 2.69 4.36
CA LEU A 53 -9.27 2.99 2.95
C LEU A 53 -9.50 1.74 2.09
N ARG A 54 -9.03 0.56 2.53
CA ARG A 54 -9.29 -0.73 1.87
C ARG A 54 -10.79 -1.03 1.77
N GLN A 55 -11.55 -0.73 2.82
CA GLN A 55 -13.02 -0.84 2.80
C GLN A 55 -13.66 0.16 1.83
N ALA A 56 -13.20 1.42 1.83
CA ALA A 56 -13.76 2.46 0.96
C ALA A 56 -13.57 2.18 -0.53
N VAL A 57 -12.47 1.51 -0.90
CA VAL A 57 -12.21 1.10 -2.29
C VAL A 57 -12.71 -0.33 -2.61
N GLY A 58 -13.40 -0.98 -1.66
CA GLY A 58 -14.02 -2.29 -1.86
C GLY A 58 -13.06 -3.48 -1.90
N LEU A 59 -11.84 -3.33 -1.37
CA LEU A 59 -10.85 -4.43 -1.30
C LEU A 59 -11.09 -5.36 -0.12
N ASP A 60 -11.55 -4.80 1.01
CA ASP A 60 -11.75 -5.53 2.27
C ASP A 60 -13.16 -5.31 2.83
N ARG A 61 -13.64 -6.26 3.62
CA ARG A 61 -14.87 -6.13 4.40
C ARG A 61 -14.56 -5.61 5.81
N PRO A 62 -15.55 -5.07 6.53
CA PRO A 62 -15.39 -4.75 7.95
C PRO A 62 -14.91 -5.96 8.75
N GLY A 63 -13.80 -5.80 9.48
CA GLY A 63 -13.19 -6.85 10.30
C GLY A 63 -12.09 -7.68 9.60
N ASP A 64 -11.91 -7.54 8.28
CA ASP A 64 -10.74 -8.13 7.62
C ASP A 64 -9.47 -7.41 8.12
N PRO A 65 -8.44 -8.15 8.59
CA PRO A 65 -7.31 -7.53 9.29
C PRO A 65 -6.25 -6.99 8.34
N VAL A 66 -5.67 -5.84 8.68
CA VAL A 66 -4.51 -5.26 7.98
C VAL A 66 -3.22 -5.54 8.74
N LYS A 67 -2.14 -5.84 8.02
CA LYS A 67 -0.80 -6.02 8.62
C LYS A 67 -0.22 -4.68 9.09
N VAL A 68 0.35 -4.68 10.28
CA VAL A 68 1.17 -3.58 10.82
C VAL A 68 2.63 -3.82 10.37
N ILE A 69 3.06 -3.11 9.33
CA ILE A 69 4.41 -3.27 8.75
C ILE A 69 5.47 -2.41 9.43
N GLU A 70 5.07 -1.43 10.23
CA GLU A 70 5.97 -0.67 11.07
C GLU A 70 5.29 -0.50 12.44
N PRO A 71 5.64 -1.35 13.43
CA PRO A 71 4.94 -1.36 14.71
C PRO A 71 5.26 -0.15 15.61
N TYR A 72 6.37 0.57 15.40
CA TYR A 72 6.70 1.72 16.24
C TYR A 72 5.71 2.88 16.05
N GLN A 73 5.30 3.11 14.80
CA GLN A 73 4.34 4.13 14.39
C GLN A 73 2.93 3.57 14.13
N MET A 74 2.77 2.24 14.21
CA MET A 74 1.55 1.51 13.87
C MET A 74 1.11 1.73 12.41
N LEU A 75 2.04 1.67 11.45
CA LEU A 75 1.74 1.84 10.03
C LEU A 75 1.16 0.57 9.42
N GLY A 76 0.07 0.74 8.67
CA GLY A 76 -0.56 -0.35 7.92
C GLY A 76 0.14 -0.64 6.60
N GLU A 77 0.06 -1.89 6.14
CA GLU A 77 0.54 -2.31 4.83
C GLU A 77 -0.24 -1.65 3.70
N VAL A 78 0.46 -0.89 2.84
CA VAL A 78 -0.07 -0.48 1.54
C VAL A 78 0.25 -1.58 0.52
N ALA A 79 -0.58 -2.62 0.52
CA ALA A 79 -0.41 -3.77 -0.36
C ALA A 79 -0.64 -3.40 -1.84
N VAL A 80 -0.19 -4.29 -2.74
CA VAL A 80 -0.19 -4.04 -4.20
C VAL A 80 -1.58 -3.70 -4.74
N ASP A 81 -2.62 -4.36 -4.25
CA ASP A 81 -4.02 -4.14 -4.64
C ASP A 81 -4.53 -2.75 -4.24
N LEU A 82 -4.23 -2.30 -3.02
CA LEU A 82 -4.57 -0.97 -2.53
C LEU A 82 -3.81 0.11 -3.30
N ARG A 83 -2.53 -0.13 -3.54
CA ARG A 83 -1.67 0.75 -4.34
C ARG A 83 -2.21 0.94 -5.74
N ASP A 84 -2.64 -0.15 -6.39
CA ASP A 84 -3.21 -0.13 -7.73
C ASP A 84 -4.59 0.55 -7.74
N ALA A 85 -5.44 0.28 -6.75
CA ALA A 85 -6.76 0.90 -6.61
C ALA A 85 -6.69 2.43 -6.40
N LEU A 86 -5.63 2.91 -5.73
CA LEU A 86 -5.38 4.33 -5.48
C LEU A 86 -4.52 5.00 -6.57
N GLY A 87 -3.99 4.23 -7.52
CA GLY A 87 -3.10 4.74 -8.56
C GLY A 87 -1.77 5.29 -8.04
N LEU A 88 -1.20 4.69 -6.99
CA LEU A 88 0.07 5.15 -6.42
C LEU A 88 1.26 4.72 -7.29
N ASP A 89 2.32 5.54 -7.28
CA ASP A 89 3.44 5.41 -8.21
C ASP A 89 4.70 4.80 -7.61
N VAL A 90 4.74 4.68 -6.28
CA VAL A 90 5.90 4.27 -5.50
C VAL A 90 5.60 2.95 -4.77
N VAL A 91 6.64 2.16 -4.56
CA VAL A 91 6.58 0.92 -3.77
C VAL A 91 7.50 1.05 -2.56
N TYR A 92 7.12 0.40 -1.47
CA TYR A 92 7.98 0.28 -0.32
C TYR A 92 9.06 -0.79 -0.54
N LEU A 93 10.31 -0.47 -0.21
CA LEU A 93 11.40 -1.43 -0.13
C LEU A 93 11.90 -1.48 1.33
N PRO A 94 11.36 -2.38 2.17
CA PRO A 94 11.75 -2.47 3.57
C PRO A 94 13.18 -2.97 3.73
N GLY A 95 13.83 -2.51 4.81
CA GLY A 95 14.98 -3.21 5.37
C GLY A 95 14.58 -4.54 6.02
N LEU A 96 15.58 -5.32 6.46
CA LEU A 96 15.33 -6.64 7.09
C LEU A 96 14.63 -6.54 8.46
N LYS A 97 14.67 -5.38 9.10
CA LYS A 97 14.19 -5.15 10.47
C LYS A 97 13.35 -3.88 10.52
N ASN A 98 12.33 -3.87 11.37
CA ASN A 98 11.56 -2.67 11.73
C ASN A 98 12.30 -1.83 12.79
N PHE A 99 11.70 -0.73 13.26
CA PHE A 99 12.35 0.17 14.23
C PHE A 99 12.57 -0.43 15.61
N PHE A 100 11.87 -1.51 15.96
CA PHE A 100 12.15 -2.29 17.16
C PHE A 100 13.29 -3.31 16.98
N GLY A 101 13.88 -3.41 15.78
CA GLY A 101 15.08 -4.21 15.55
C GLY A 101 14.84 -5.69 15.22
N PHE A 102 13.59 -6.08 14.93
CA PHE A 102 13.22 -7.44 14.52
C PHE A 102 12.51 -7.47 13.17
N ALA A 103 12.45 -8.65 12.54
CA ALA A 103 11.80 -8.84 11.25
C ALA A 103 10.28 -8.97 11.38
N ASN A 104 9.55 -8.52 10.35
CA ASN A 104 8.08 -8.66 10.30
C ASN A 104 7.69 -10.05 9.78
N THR A 105 7.83 -11.06 10.64
CA THR A 105 7.45 -12.45 10.37
C THR A 105 6.46 -12.95 11.42
N ASP A 106 5.97 -14.18 11.23
CA ASP A 106 5.17 -14.91 12.23
C ASP A 106 3.96 -14.11 12.73
N TRP A 107 3.24 -13.54 11.77
CA TRP A 107 2.11 -12.64 11.97
C TRP A 107 1.07 -13.23 12.92
N LYS A 108 0.67 -12.47 13.94
CA LYS A 108 -0.35 -12.84 14.91
C LYS A 108 -1.50 -11.83 14.94
N PRO A 109 -2.74 -12.27 15.19
CA PRO A 109 -3.86 -11.37 15.40
C PRO A 109 -3.63 -10.45 16.60
N TRP A 110 -4.03 -9.19 16.45
CA TRP A 110 -4.08 -8.22 17.54
C TRP A 110 -5.20 -7.21 17.27
N LYS A 111 -5.66 -6.53 18.31
CA LYS A 111 -6.70 -5.51 18.20
C LYS A 111 -6.15 -4.18 18.71
N THR A 112 -6.20 -3.16 17.86
CA THR A 112 -5.82 -1.80 18.23
C THR A 112 -6.74 -1.23 19.29
N PHE A 113 -6.31 -0.16 19.97
CA PHE A 113 -7.13 0.51 20.99
C PHE A 113 -8.40 1.16 20.42
N ASP A 114 -8.42 1.47 19.12
CA ASP A 114 -9.62 1.94 18.41
C ASP A 114 -10.51 0.78 17.89
N GLY A 115 -10.18 -0.47 18.24
CA GLY A 115 -10.97 -1.66 17.94
C GLY A 115 -10.67 -2.33 16.59
N THR A 116 -9.78 -1.76 15.78
CA THR A 116 -9.40 -2.29 14.46
C THR A 116 -8.70 -3.64 14.60
N ASP A 117 -9.19 -4.64 13.86
CA ASP A 117 -8.53 -5.94 13.73
C ASP A 117 -7.29 -5.82 12.85
N VAL A 118 -6.14 -6.30 13.35
CA VAL A 118 -4.86 -6.21 12.65
C VAL A 118 -4.03 -7.48 12.81
N LEU A 119 -3.02 -7.61 11.96
CA LEU A 119 -1.94 -8.58 12.14
C LEU A 119 -0.66 -7.84 12.53
N VAL A 120 -0.06 -8.21 13.65
CA VAL A 120 1.23 -7.67 14.10
C VAL A 120 2.32 -8.73 13.96
N PRO A 121 3.60 -8.36 13.82
CA PRO A 121 4.69 -9.34 13.82
C PRO A 121 4.71 -10.19 15.10
N GLY A 122 5.16 -11.43 15.01
CA GLY A 122 5.15 -12.37 16.14
C GLY A 122 5.89 -11.83 17.37
N MET A 123 7.01 -11.14 17.13
CA MET A 123 7.86 -10.53 18.17
C MET A 123 7.32 -9.20 18.75
N PHE A 124 6.21 -8.67 18.23
CA PHE A 124 5.57 -7.50 18.83
C PHE A 124 4.89 -7.89 20.15
N ASN A 125 5.49 -7.54 21.28
CA ASN A 125 4.99 -7.86 22.61
C ASN A 125 4.35 -6.62 23.26
N THR A 126 3.13 -6.78 23.78
CA THR A 126 2.33 -5.75 24.45
C THR A 126 2.03 -6.15 25.87
#